data_AF-A0A3D2X519-F1
#
_entry.id   AF-A0A3D2X519-F1
#
_cell.length_a   1.000
_cell.length_b   1.000
_cell.length_c   1.000
_cell.angle_alpha   90.00
_cell.angle_beta   90.00
_cell.angle_gamma   90.00
#
_symmetry.space_group_name_H-M   'P 1'
#
loop_
_entity.id
_entity.type
_entity.pdbx_description
1 polymer ?
#
loop_
_entity_poly.entity_id
_entity_poly.type
_entity_poly.pdbx_seq_one_letter_code
_entity_poly.pdbx_strand_id
1 'polypeptide(L)'
;MIAFVGNETSDIMLYLAITLKQQKRRVLILDEMRRETIPCFLEDGYATDQYKYEDVKKSIEQHREIDYLFGYKLSSFDSSCFEKLKEEYDDIFLRVEREYDETWVSHCKSMLFLSDLQKDSVEYLKIISEIRQPDIILLRNIINCKIKPKYVLRQLRKKEKQTKIMLVPYRNKDRRYQIENQYNHMVRFNKLSSKLRRGILEILYFLVPELEKKEIKKAFEVAGKGI
;
A
#
# COMPACT_ATOMS: atom_id res chain seq x y z
N MET A 1 1.42 -9.63 -6.96
CA MET A 1 1.19 -8.19 -6.74
C MET A 1 -0.01 -7.95 -5.85
N ILE A 2 0.07 -6.95 -4.98
CA ILE A 2 -0.95 -6.55 -4.01
C ILE A 2 -1.33 -5.10 -4.29
N ALA A 3 -2.60 -4.83 -4.60
CA ALA A 3 -3.09 -3.48 -4.86
C ALA A 3 -3.47 -2.76 -3.56
N PHE A 4 -2.97 -1.53 -3.41
CA PHE A 4 -3.33 -0.57 -2.38
C PHE A 4 -4.13 0.55 -3.04
N VAL A 5 -5.42 0.61 -2.73
CA VAL A 5 -6.36 1.55 -3.35
C VAL A 5 -6.92 2.50 -2.30
N GLY A 6 -6.95 3.78 -2.62
CA GLY A 6 -7.52 4.84 -1.78
C GLY A 6 -6.48 5.85 -1.31
N ASN A 7 -6.67 6.39 -0.11
CA ASN A 7 -5.85 7.48 0.42
C ASN A 7 -5.02 6.99 1.62
N GLU A 8 -3.95 7.73 1.95
CA GLU A 8 -3.08 7.44 3.11
C GLU A 8 -2.55 5.98 3.09
N THR A 9 -2.15 5.53 1.90
CA THR A 9 -1.58 4.19 1.66
C THR A 9 -0.09 4.14 1.95
N SER A 10 0.63 5.23 1.73
CA SER A 10 2.09 5.27 1.64
C SER A 10 2.79 4.80 2.92
N ASP A 11 2.37 5.26 4.10
CA ASP A 11 2.98 4.86 5.37
C ASP A 11 2.71 3.38 5.68
N ILE A 12 1.49 2.89 5.42
CA ILE A 12 1.16 1.48 5.60
C ILE A 12 1.98 0.61 4.65
N MET A 13 2.03 0.93 3.36
CA MET A 13 2.85 0.21 2.38
C MET A 13 4.31 0.14 2.84
N LEU A 14 4.85 1.25 3.33
CA LEU A 14 6.23 1.33 3.79
C LEU A 14 6.47 0.49 5.06
N TYR A 15 5.57 0.54 6.04
CA TYR A 15 5.67 -0.29 7.24
C TYR A 15 5.60 -1.78 6.92
N LEU A 16 4.75 -2.16 5.96
CA LEU A 16 4.66 -3.53 5.47
C LEU A 16 5.96 -3.94 4.76
N ALA A 17 6.45 -3.12 3.83
CA ALA A 17 7.61 -3.43 3.01
C ALA A 17 8.88 -3.64 3.85
N ILE A 18 9.16 -2.72 4.78
CA ILE A 18 10.31 -2.83 5.67
C ILE A 18 10.17 -4.05 6.61
N THR A 19 8.95 -4.35 7.06
CA THR A 19 8.72 -5.56 7.88
C THR A 19 9.00 -6.84 7.09
N LEU A 20 8.54 -6.94 5.84
CA LEU A 20 8.80 -8.10 4.98
C LEU A 20 10.29 -8.20 4.60
N LYS A 21 10.98 -7.08 4.45
CA LYS A 21 12.43 -7.08 4.25
C LYS A 21 13.19 -7.71 5.43
N GLN A 22 12.75 -7.52 6.67
CA GLN A 22 13.32 -8.20 7.85
C GLN A 22 13.10 -9.73 7.82
N GLN A 23 12.28 -10.22 6.89
CA GLN A 23 12.09 -11.64 6.58
C GLN A 23 12.83 -12.06 5.30
N LYS A 24 13.80 -11.25 4.85
CA LYS A 24 14.62 -11.45 3.64
C LYS A 24 13.80 -11.51 2.34
N ARG A 25 12.61 -10.92 2.33
CA ARG A 25 11.78 -10.85 1.14
C ARG A 25 12.16 -9.62 0.31
N ARG A 26 12.22 -9.80 -1.00
CA ARG A 26 12.46 -8.74 -2.00
C ARG A 26 11.13 -8.06 -2.28
N VAL A 27 11.04 -6.79 -1.90
CA VAL A 27 9.80 -6.01 -2.02
C VAL A 27 10.00 -4.85 -2.97
N LEU A 28 9.14 -4.77 -4.00
CA LEU A 28 9.04 -3.63 -4.91
C LEU A 28 7.78 -2.83 -4.58
N ILE A 29 7.93 -1.51 -4.44
CA ILE A 29 6.79 -0.58 -4.41
C ILE A 29 6.65 0.06 -5.79
N LEU A 30 5.57 -0.29 -6.50
CA LEU A 30 5.17 0.36 -7.74
C LEU A 30 4.16 1.46 -7.37
N ASP A 31 4.55 2.72 -7.56
CA ASP A 31 3.68 3.87 -7.36
C ASP A 31 3.36 4.51 -8.71
N GLU A 32 2.13 4.34 -9.19
CA GLU A 32 1.68 4.92 -10.45
C GLU A 32 1.59 6.46 -10.37
N MET A 33 1.56 7.03 -9.16
CA MET A 33 1.47 8.48 -9.02
C MET A 33 2.81 9.17 -9.28
N ARG A 34 2.78 10.20 -10.12
CA ARG A 34 3.97 10.97 -10.52
C ARG A 34 4.51 11.95 -9.47
N ARG A 35 3.83 12.18 -8.33
CA ARG A 35 4.24 13.20 -7.34
C ARG A 35 4.06 12.83 -5.86
N GLU A 36 5.13 13.13 -5.10
CA GLU A 36 5.19 13.64 -3.70
C GLU A 36 4.34 12.99 -2.60
N THR A 37 4.38 11.67 -2.41
CA THR A 37 3.79 11.08 -1.19
C THR A 37 4.65 10.02 -0.51
N ILE A 38 5.59 9.46 -1.25
CA ILE A 38 6.82 8.88 -0.72
C ILE A 38 7.90 9.94 -0.97
N PRO A 39 8.78 10.29 -0.02
CA PRO A 39 9.74 11.37 -0.22
C PRO A 39 10.72 10.98 -1.34
N CYS A 40 10.35 11.31 -2.57
CA CYS A 40 11.12 11.13 -3.79
C CYS A 40 11.14 12.46 -4.52
N PHE A 41 12.36 12.85 -4.87
CA PHE A 41 12.68 13.99 -5.70
C PHE A 41 13.06 13.40 -7.06
N LEU A 42 12.14 13.38 -8.02
CA LEU A 42 12.44 12.92 -9.37
C LEU A 42 11.89 13.88 -10.41
N GLU A 43 12.68 14.07 -11.46
CA GLU A 43 12.39 14.89 -12.63
C GLU A 43 11.46 14.17 -13.60
N ASP A 44 10.68 14.96 -14.34
CA ASP A 44 9.62 14.52 -15.23
C ASP A 44 10.14 13.58 -16.35
N GLY A 45 9.79 12.29 -16.28
CA GLY A 45 9.99 11.31 -17.36
C GLY A 45 8.75 11.19 -18.25
N TYR A 46 8.94 11.32 -19.57
CA TYR A 46 7.88 11.20 -20.57
C TYR A 46 7.36 9.76 -20.69
N ALA A 47 6.04 9.61 -20.89
CA ALA A 47 5.40 8.34 -21.19
C ALA A 47 5.73 7.90 -22.62
N THR A 48 6.34 6.73 -22.76
CA THR A 48 6.38 6.00 -24.04
C THR A 48 5.35 4.89 -24.02
N ASP A 49 4.75 4.62 -25.17
CA ASP A 49 3.52 3.82 -25.29
C ASP A 49 3.65 2.37 -24.81
N GLN A 50 4.87 1.82 -24.69
CA GLN A 50 5.14 0.54 -24.02
C GLN A 50 6.53 0.53 -23.39
N TYR A 51 6.61 0.19 -22.10
CA TYR A 51 7.86 0.00 -21.39
C TYR A 51 8.29 -1.46 -21.44
N LYS A 52 9.52 -1.68 -21.91
CA LYS A 52 10.17 -2.99 -21.83
C LYS A 52 10.76 -3.17 -20.44
N TYR A 53 10.87 -4.43 -20.02
CA TYR A 53 11.45 -4.78 -18.73
C TYR A 53 12.84 -4.16 -18.48
N GLU A 54 13.72 -4.12 -19.49
CA GLU A 54 15.07 -3.55 -19.33
C GLU A 54 15.05 -2.04 -19.06
N ASP A 55 14.03 -1.34 -19.57
CA ASP A 55 13.85 0.09 -19.33
C ASP A 55 13.26 0.31 -17.94
N VAL A 56 12.24 -0.49 -17.56
CA VAL A 56 11.66 -0.48 -16.21
C VAL A 56 12.74 -0.76 -15.15
N LYS A 57 13.56 -1.77 -15.36
CA LYS A 57 14.62 -2.18 -14.41
C LYS A 57 15.61 -1.06 -14.11
N LYS A 58 16.01 -0.29 -15.12
CA LYS A 58 16.94 0.83 -14.97
C LYS A 58 16.35 2.00 -14.16
N SER A 59 15.03 2.10 -14.13
CA SER A 59 14.30 3.12 -13.39
C SER A 59 13.90 2.68 -11.99
N ILE A 60 14.28 1.47 -11.57
CA ILE A 60 14.06 1.04 -10.19
C ILE A 60 15.10 1.72 -9.31
N GLU A 61 14.61 2.47 -8.33
CA GLU A 61 15.44 3.18 -7.36
C GLU A 61 15.34 2.54 -5.99
N GLN A 62 16.47 2.46 -5.29
CA GLN A 62 16.48 1.97 -3.93
C GLN A 62 16.50 3.14 -2.95
N HIS A 63 15.47 3.22 -2.10
CA HIS A 63 15.38 4.22 -1.04
C HIS A 63 15.05 3.56 0.29
N ARG A 64 15.84 3.85 1.33
CA ARG A 64 15.71 3.18 2.64
C ARG A 64 15.56 1.68 2.48
N GLU A 65 16.47 1.11 1.69
CA GLU A 65 16.58 -0.32 1.56
C GLU A 65 15.37 -1.02 0.88
N ILE A 66 14.42 -0.26 0.33
CA ILE A 66 13.27 -0.76 -0.44
C ILE A 66 13.41 -0.29 -1.89
N ASP A 67 13.04 -1.15 -2.82
CA ASP A 67 13.06 -0.84 -4.24
C ASP A 67 11.73 -0.18 -4.63
N TYR A 68 11.81 0.87 -5.45
CA TYR A 68 10.67 1.65 -5.91
C TYR A 68 10.69 1.82 -7.42
N LEU A 69 9.50 1.88 -7.99
CA LEU A 69 9.26 2.26 -9.37
C LEU A 69 8.15 3.31 -9.40
N PHE A 70 8.46 4.53 -9.86
CA PHE A 70 7.58 5.70 -9.76
C PHE A 70 7.08 6.19 -11.13
N GLY A 71 5.80 6.55 -11.21
CA GLY A 71 5.22 7.23 -12.38
C GLY A 71 4.99 6.34 -13.60
N TYR A 72 5.18 5.03 -13.43
CA TYR A 72 4.96 4.00 -14.44
C TYR A 72 3.54 3.45 -14.30
N LYS A 73 2.69 3.65 -15.32
CA LYS A 73 1.35 3.05 -15.35
C LYS A 73 1.44 1.58 -15.71
N LEU A 74 0.67 0.75 -14.99
CA LEU A 74 0.68 -0.68 -15.22
C LEU A 74 0.27 -1.05 -16.65
N SER A 75 -0.72 -0.36 -17.23
CA SER A 75 -1.14 -0.57 -18.64
C SER A 75 -0.04 -0.35 -19.68
N SER A 76 1.02 0.39 -19.33
CA SER A 76 2.13 0.67 -20.23
C SER A 76 3.17 -0.45 -20.23
N PHE A 77 3.04 -1.51 -19.43
CA PHE A 77 4.02 -2.60 -19.41
C PHE A 77 3.69 -3.63 -20.48
N ASP A 78 4.73 -4.11 -21.17
CA ASP A 78 4.56 -5.30 -21.99
C ASP A 78 4.23 -6.53 -21.13
N SER A 79 3.59 -7.54 -21.71
CA SER A 79 3.16 -8.74 -20.98
C SER A 79 4.32 -9.51 -20.34
N SER A 80 5.53 -9.42 -20.90
CA SER A 80 6.72 -10.11 -20.39
C SER A 80 7.34 -9.39 -19.18
N CYS A 81 7.14 -8.08 -19.07
CA CYS A 81 7.66 -7.25 -17.99
C CYS A 81 7.10 -7.69 -16.64
N PHE A 82 5.82 -8.03 -16.57
CA PHE A 82 5.20 -8.49 -15.33
C PHE A 82 5.78 -9.80 -14.82
N GLU A 83 5.98 -10.77 -15.72
CA GLU A 83 6.48 -12.08 -15.32
C GLU A 83 7.90 -11.96 -14.80
N LYS A 84 8.76 -11.17 -15.47
CA LYS A 84 10.11 -10.89 -14.99
C LYS A 84 10.14 -10.17 -13.65
N LEU A 85 9.28 -9.17 -13.43
CA LEU A 85 9.17 -8.50 -12.13
C LEU A 85 8.73 -9.47 -11.02
N LYS A 86 7.82 -10.41 -11.31
CA LYS A 86 7.39 -11.44 -10.36
C LYS A 86 8.48 -12.47 -10.03
N GLU A 87 9.43 -12.70 -10.93
CA GLU A 87 10.60 -13.56 -10.67
C GLU A 87 11.62 -12.87 -9.75
N GLU A 88 11.80 -11.55 -9.92
CA GLU A 88 12.76 -10.76 -9.14
C GLU A 88 12.26 -10.33 -7.77
N TYR A 89 10.94 -10.22 -7.57
CA TYR A 89 10.34 -9.73 -6.34
C TYR A 89 9.34 -10.72 -5.75
N ASP A 90 9.53 -11.01 -4.47
CA ASP A 90 8.63 -11.89 -3.72
C ASP A 90 7.29 -11.18 -3.43
N ASP A 91 7.33 -9.85 -3.27
CA ASP A 91 6.17 -9.00 -3.10
C ASP A 91 6.27 -7.73 -3.94
N ILE A 92 5.23 -7.47 -4.73
CA ILE A 92 5.06 -6.21 -5.46
C ILE A 92 3.84 -5.51 -4.88
N PHE A 93 4.05 -4.32 -4.31
CA PHE A 93 3.00 -3.45 -3.79
C PHE A 93 2.68 -2.40 -4.83
N LEU A 94 1.48 -2.49 -5.40
CA LEU A 94 0.98 -1.52 -6.36
C LEU A 94 0.15 -0.48 -5.64
N ARG A 95 0.55 0.79 -5.70
CA ARG A 95 -0.33 1.90 -5.37
C ARG A 95 -1.05 2.35 -6.62
N VAL A 96 -2.36 2.19 -6.60
CA VAL A 96 -3.23 2.49 -7.74
C VAL A 96 -3.55 3.98 -7.76
N GLU A 97 -3.34 4.63 -8.89
CA GLU A 97 -3.74 6.03 -9.11
C GLU A 97 -5.28 6.17 -9.11
N ARG A 98 -5.81 7.37 -8.85
CA ARG A 98 -7.26 7.61 -8.95
C ARG A 98 -7.76 7.55 -10.39
N GLU A 99 -6.88 7.73 -11.37
CA GLU A 99 -7.19 7.55 -12.77
C GLU A 99 -7.47 6.09 -13.06
N TYR A 100 -8.65 5.84 -13.57
CA TYR A 100 -9.23 4.52 -13.70
C TYR A 100 -8.59 3.72 -14.83
N ASP A 101 -7.91 2.63 -14.49
CA ASP A 101 -7.43 1.62 -15.43
C ASP A 101 -7.70 0.23 -14.85
N GLU A 102 -8.58 -0.57 -15.46
CA GLU A 102 -8.91 -1.90 -14.93
C GLU A 102 -7.79 -2.93 -15.11
N THR A 103 -6.74 -2.61 -15.88
CA THR A 103 -5.66 -3.54 -16.23
C THR A 103 -5.02 -4.14 -14.97
N TRP A 104 -4.81 -3.36 -13.91
CA TRP A 104 -4.20 -3.87 -12.68
C TRP A 104 -5.03 -4.90 -11.92
N VAL A 105 -6.35 -4.92 -12.13
CA VAL A 105 -7.27 -5.79 -11.36
C VAL A 105 -6.95 -7.26 -11.62
N SER A 106 -6.62 -7.63 -12.87
CA SER A 106 -6.31 -9.00 -13.28
C SER A 106 -4.93 -9.46 -12.78
N HIS A 107 -3.98 -8.54 -12.61
CA HIS A 107 -2.60 -8.85 -12.19
C HIS A 107 -2.42 -8.89 -10.66
N CYS A 108 -3.41 -8.43 -9.89
CA CYS A 108 -3.33 -8.39 -8.43
C CYS A 108 -3.92 -9.65 -7.78
N LYS A 109 -3.14 -10.33 -6.91
CA LYS A 109 -3.64 -11.45 -6.11
C LYS A 109 -4.56 -10.99 -4.99
N SER A 110 -4.28 -9.81 -4.42
CA SER A 110 -5.04 -9.23 -3.33
C SER A 110 -5.25 -7.74 -3.54
N MET A 111 -6.34 -7.23 -2.96
CA MET A 111 -6.68 -5.82 -2.99
C MET A 111 -7.06 -5.31 -1.60
N LEU A 112 -6.41 -4.22 -1.20
CA LEU A 112 -6.62 -3.55 0.06
C LEU A 112 -7.16 -2.15 -0.20
N PHE A 113 -8.30 -1.84 0.43
CA PHE A 113 -8.83 -0.49 0.49
C PHE A 113 -8.34 0.20 1.75
N LEU A 114 -7.62 1.30 1.57
CA LEU A 114 -7.17 2.16 2.65
C LEU A 114 -7.87 3.50 2.48
N SER A 115 -8.63 3.91 3.49
CA SER A 115 -9.43 5.11 3.38
C SER A 115 -9.56 5.82 4.70
N ASP A 116 -9.71 7.13 4.60
CA ASP A 116 -10.31 7.89 5.66
C ASP A 116 -11.84 7.79 5.63
N LEU A 117 -12.51 8.62 6.42
CA LEU A 117 -13.98 8.67 6.46
C LEU A 117 -14.52 9.82 5.62
N GLN A 118 -13.77 10.37 4.66
CA GLN A 118 -14.25 11.45 3.80
C GLN A 118 -15.13 10.92 2.68
N LYS A 119 -16.11 11.73 2.26
CA LYS A 119 -17.12 11.33 1.27
C LYS A 119 -16.49 10.96 -0.07
N ASP A 120 -15.60 11.80 -0.59
CA ASP A 120 -14.97 11.62 -1.90
C ASP A 120 -14.13 10.34 -1.94
N SER A 121 -13.40 10.03 -0.86
CA SER A 121 -12.65 8.78 -0.71
C SER A 121 -13.58 7.56 -0.80
N VAL A 122 -14.75 7.64 -0.16
CA VAL A 122 -15.72 6.55 -0.13
C VAL A 122 -16.41 6.38 -1.48
N GLU A 123 -16.72 7.48 -2.18
CA GLU A 123 -17.31 7.45 -3.52
C GLU A 123 -16.34 6.84 -4.53
N TYR A 124 -15.07 7.23 -4.50
CA TYR A 124 -14.02 6.61 -5.31
C TYR A 124 -13.92 5.10 -5.07
N LEU A 125 -13.80 4.69 -3.81
CA LEU A 125 -13.69 3.27 -3.46
C LEU A 125 -14.97 2.47 -3.78
N LYS A 126 -16.14 3.12 -3.78
CA LYS A 126 -17.40 2.47 -4.18
C LYS A 126 -17.34 2.05 -5.64
N ILE A 127 -16.88 2.93 -6.53
CA ILE A 127 -16.71 2.61 -7.96
C ILE A 127 -15.77 1.41 -8.12
N ILE A 128 -14.61 1.43 -7.45
CA ILE A 128 -13.65 0.32 -7.54
C ILE A 128 -14.24 -0.99 -6.99
N SER A 129 -15.04 -0.90 -5.92
CA SER A 129 -15.71 -2.06 -5.31
C SER A 129 -16.72 -2.75 -6.25
N GLU A 130 -17.21 -2.04 -7.27
CA GLU A 130 -18.13 -2.60 -8.25
C GLU A 130 -17.46 -3.57 -9.20
N ILE A 131 -16.18 -3.35 -9.51
CA ILE A 131 -15.35 -4.20 -10.39
C ILE A 131 -14.81 -5.39 -9.61
N ARG A 132 -14.22 -5.12 -8.44
CA ARG A 132 -13.68 -6.16 -7.56
C ARG A 132 -13.92 -5.81 -6.10
N GLN A 133 -14.42 -6.76 -5.33
CA GLN A 133 -14.54 -6.57 -3.88
C GLN A 133 -13.16 -6.72 -3.20
N PRO A 134 -12.76 -5.77 -2.34
CA PRO A 134 -11.47 -5.81 -1.65
C PRO A 134 -11.41 -6.99 -0.67
N ASP A 135 -10.21 -7.49 -0.44
CA ASP A 135 -9.94 -8.53 0.54
C ASP A 135 -9.84 -7.94 1.96
N ILE A 136 -9.27 -6.73 2.07
CA ILE A 136 -9.17 -5.96 3.32
C ILE A 136 -9.68 -4.54 3.11
N ILE A 137 -10.47 -4.04 4.07
CA ILE A 137 -10.77 -2.62 4.22
C ILE A 137 -10.16 -2.12 5.53
N LEU A 138 -9.21 -1.20 5.44
CA LEU A 138 -8.64 -0.46 6.56
C LEU A 138 -9.20 0.96 6.56
N LEU A 139 -10.12 1.24 7.49
CA LEU A 139 -10.64 2.58 7.71
C LEU A 139 -9.83 3.28 8.81
N ARG A 140 -9.07 4.31 8.42
CA ARG A 140 -8.27 5.13 9.32
C ARG A 140 -8.95 6.48 9.50
N ASN A 141 -9.41 6.78 10.71
CA ASN A 141 -9.90 8.12 10.96
C ASN A 141 -8.70 9.07 11.08
N ILE A 142 -8.44 9.91 10.09
CA ILE A 142 -7.33 10.88 10.11
C ILE A 142 -7.77 12.27 10.60
N ILE A 143 -9.08 12.56 10.54
CA ILE A 143 -9.71 13.80 10.98
C ILE A 143 -11.00 13.43 11.71
N ASN A 144 -11.42 14.20 12.70
CA ASN A 144 -12.72 13.97 13.34
C ASN A 144 -13.87 14.26 12.35
N CYS A 145 -14.43 13.21 11.74
CA CYS A 145 -15.49 13.31 10.75
C CYS A 145 -16.87 12.90 11.32
N LYS A 146 -17.94 13.51 10.80
CA LYS A 146 -19.33 13.11 11.08
C LYS A 146 -19.66 11.73 10.50
N ILE A 147 -19.07 11.39 9.35
CA ILE A 147 -19.25 10.09 8.69
C ILE A 147 -18.70 8.99 9.60
N LYS A 148 -19.54 7.98 9.85
CA LYS A 148 -19.20 6.84 10.73
C LYS A 148 -18.72 5.65 9.90
N PRO A 149 -17.84 4.79 10.44
CA PRO A 149 -17.39 3.58 9.75
C PRO A 149 -18.54 2.70 9.22
N LYS A 150 -19.64 2.59 9.97
CA LYS A 150 -20.83 1.83 9.55
C LYS A 150 -21.43 2.35 8.23
N TYR A 151 -21.40 3.66 7.99
CA TYR A 151 -21.85 4.24 6.73
C TYR A 151 -20.93 3.81 5.58
N VAL A 152 -19.62 3.95 5.76
CA VAL A 152 -18.62 3.56 4.76
C VAL A 152 -18.75 2.09 4.39
N LEU A 153 -18.83 1.21 5.38
CA LEU A 153 -18.97 -0.23 5.16
C LEU A 153 -20.25 -0.60 4.41
N ARG A 154 -21.34 0.17 4.57
CA ARG A 154 -22.58 -0.02 3.81
C ARG A 154 -22.41 0.36 2.33
N GLN A 155 -21.56 1.34 2.03
CA GLN A 155 -21.30 1.76 0.66
C GLN A 155 -20.35 0.79 -0.08
N LEU A 156 -19.36 0.25 0.64
CA LEU A 156 -18.29 -0.54 0.01
C LEU A 156 -18.56 -2.05 -0.07
N ARG A 157 -19.41 -2.59 0.81
CA ARG A 157 -19.65 -4.04 0.87
C ARG A 157 -20.83 -4.46 0.01
N LYS A 158 -20.57 -5.38 -0.92
CA LYS A 158 -21.60 -6.28 -1.45
C LYS A 158 -21.68 -7.51 -0.53
N LYS A 159 -22.88 -8.07 -0.33
CA LYS A 159 -23.17 -9.07 0.72
C LYS A 159 -22.44 -10.42 0.55
N GLU A 160 -21.70 -10.64 -0.53
CA GLU A 160 -21.28 -11.97 -0.97
C GLU A 160 -19.82 -12.34 -0.66
N LYS A 161 -18.93 -11.39 -0.33
CA LYS A 161 -17.51 -11.69 -0.01
C LYS A 161 -17.16 -11.39 1.45
N GLN A 162 -16.40 -12.29 2.07
CA GLN A 162 -15.87 -12.10 3.43
C GLN A 162 -14.67 -11.14 3.43
N THR A 163 -14.93 -9.85 3.23
CA THR A 163 -13.91 -8.79 3.35
C THR A 163 -13.53 -8.58 4.81
N LYS A 164 -12.23 -8.61 5.11
CA LYS A 164 -11.70 -8.32 6.45
C LYS A 164 -11.74 -6.82 6.72
N ILE A 165 -12.31 -6.41 7.85
CA ILE A 165 -12.51 -4.99 8.18
C ILE A 165 -11.64 -4.62 9.38
N MET A 166 -10.87 -3.56 9.24
CA MET A 166 -10.01 -3.02 10.28
C MET A 166 -10.36 -1.55 10.50
N LEU A 167 -10.65 -1.20 11.74
CA LEU A 167 -10.97 0.18 12.13
C LEU A 167 -9.85 0.73 13.00
N VAL A 168 -9.17 1.76 12.51
CA VAL A 168 -8.11 2.48 13.23
C VAL A 168 -8.65 3.86 13.59
N PRO A 169 -8.97 4.12 14.87
CA PRO A 169 -9.45 5.43 15.30
C PRO A 169 -8.33 6.47 15.22
N TYR A 170 -8.72 7.73 15.12
CA TYR A 170 -7.79 8.84 15.10
C TYR A 170 -6.97 8.90 16.39
N ARG A 171 -5.66 9.04 16.23
CA ARG A 171 -4.72 9.25 17.34
C ARG A 171 -3.70 10.30 16.92
N ASN A 172 -3.72 11.46 17.59
CA ASN A 172 -2.75 12.55 17.38
C ASN A 172 -1.30 12.05 17.33
N LYS A 173 -0.95 11.10 18.21
CA LYS A 173 0.40 10.54 18.26
C LYS A 173 0.80 9.80 16.98
N ASP A 174 -0.12 9.09 16.33
CA ASP A 174 0.19 8.35 15.11
C ASP A 174 0.44 9.32 13.96
N ARG A 175 -0.35 10.40 13.87
CA ARG A 175 -0.17 11.46 12.86
C ARG A 175 1.12 12.25 13.06
N ARG A 176 1.42 12.68 14.29
CA ARG A 176 2.68 13.37 14.60
C ARG A 176 3.88 12.53 14.18
N TYR A 177 3.80 11.25 14.49
CA TYR A 177 4.88 10.32 14.22
C TYR A 177 5.03 9.98 12.73
N GLN A 178 3.93 9.93 11.97
CA GLN A 178 3.97 9.88 10.50
C GLN A 178 4.68 11.11 9.92
N ILE A 179 4.35 12.30 10.41
CA ILE A 179 4.97 13.56 9.99
C ILE A 179 6.47 13.57 10.33
N GLU A 180 6.84 13.19 11.55
CA GLU A 180 8.25 13.10 11.98
C GLU A 180 9.07 12.16 11.09
N ASN A 181 8.52 11.01 10.70
CA ASN A 181 9.19 10.09 9.77
C ASN A 181 9.41 10.72 8.39
N GLN A 182 8.45 11.50 7.91
CA GLN A 182 8.56 12.19 6.62
C GLN A 182 9.67 13.25 6.67
N TYR A 183 9.68 14.12 7.68
CA TYR A 183 10.66 15.20 7.81
C TYR A 183 12.08 14.71 8.12
N ASN A 184 12.22 13.69 8.97
CA ASN A 184 13.55 13.21 9.39
C ASN A 184 14.16 12.19 8.42
N HIS A 185 13.50 11.94 7.30
CA HIS A 185 13.89 10.92 6.33
C HIS A 185 14.12 9.51 6.91
N MET A 186 13.52 9.17 8.05
CA MET A 186 13.65 7.87 8.71
C MET A 186 12.30 7.17 8.80
N VAL A 187 12.29 5.83 8.75
CA VAL A 187 11.04 5.06 8.94
C VAL A 187 11.09 4.31 10.24
N ARG A 188 10.62 4.95 11.31
CA ARG A 188 10.41 4.29 12.60
C ARG A 188 8.93 3.99 12.74
N PHE A 189 8.57 2.95 13.49
CA PHE A 189 7.17 2.62 13.84
C PHE A 189 6.97 1.82 15.13
N ASN A 190 7.96 1.86 16.02
CA ASN A 190 7.85 1.34 17.38
C ASN A 190 6.88 2.13 18.28
N LYS A 191 6.57 3.41 17.97
CA LYS A 191 5.69 4.26 18.80
C LYS A 191 4.21 4.33 18.34
N LEU A 192 3.85 3.60 17.29
CA LEU A 192 2.47 3.57 16.79
C LEU A 192 1.46 3.16 17.87
N SER A 193 0.20 3.59 17.73
CA SER A 193 -0.89 3.13 18.59
C SER A 193 -1.08 1.63 18.47
N SER A 194 -1.52 1.02 19.59
CA SER A 194 -1.81 -0.41 19.63
C SER A 194 -2.86 -0.83 18.60
N LYS A 195 -3.77 0.07 18.22
CA LYS A 195 -4.79 -0.17 17.18
C LYS A 195 -4.17 -0.18 15.78
N LEU A 196 -3.38 0.83 15.43
CA LEU A 196 -2.73 0.89 14.12
C LEU A 196 -1.74 -0.26 13.95
N ARG A 197 -0.92 -0.51 14.97
CA ARG A 197 0.00 -1.64 15.02
C ARG A 197 -0.70 -2.99 14.81
N ARG A 198 -1.84 -3.20 15.50
CA ARG A 198 -2.64 -4.42 15.30
C ARG A 198 -3.16 -4.51 13.87
N GLY A 199 -3.64 -3.40 13.29
CA GLY A 199 -4.07 -3.35 11.89
C GLY A 199 -2.97 -3.78 10.93
N ILE A 200 -1.74 -3.24 11.09
CA ILE A 200 -0.61 -3.59 10.21
C ILE A 200 -0.23 -5.07 10.35
N LEU A 201 -0.15 -5.60 11.58
CA LEU A 201 0.11 -7.03 11.80
C LEU A 201 -0.96 -7.92 11.19
N GLU A 202 -2.23 -7.55 11.31
CA GLU A 202 -3.35 -8.28 10.72
C GLU A 202 -3.35 -8.26 9.19
N ILE A 203 -2.76 -7.22 8.57
CA ILE A 203 -2.49 -7.17 7.14
C ILE A 203 -1.34 -8.14 6.80
N LEU A 204 -0.22 -8.07 7.52
CA LEU A 204 0.93 -8.98 7.29
C LEU A 204 0.53 -10.46 7.39
N TYR A 205 -0.23 -10.83 8.43
CA TYR A 205 -0.74 -12.20 8.60
C TYR A 205 -1.64 -12.67 7.45
N PHE A 206 -2.26 -11.73 6.74
CA PHE A 206 -3.07 -12.04 5.57
C PHE A 206 -2.24 -12.13 4.29
N LEU A 207 -1.22 -11.26 4.13
CA LEU A 207 -0.42 -11.17 2.91
C LEU A 207 0.59 -12.30 2.75
N VAL A 208 1.15 -12.76 3.87
CA VAL A 208 2.17 -13.82 3.93
C VAL A 208 1.75 -14.91 4.92
N PRO A 209 0.66 -15.65 4.64
CA PRO A 209 0.12 -16.67 5.54
C PRO A 209 1.08 -17.86 5.76
N GLU A 210 2.07 -18.03 4.89
CA GLU A 210 3.11 -19.04 4.99
C GLU A 210 4.13 -18.78 6.11
N LEU A 211 4.25 -17.52 6.58
CA LEU A 211 5.16 -17.17 7.66
C LEU A 211 4.49 -17.29 9.03
N GLU A 212 5.24 -17.70 10.04
CA GLU A 212 4.70 -17.80 11.39
C GLU A 212 4.37 -16.41 11.95
N LYS A 213 3.20 -16.28 12.59
CA LYS A 213 2.78 -15.00 13.22
C LYS A 213 3.79 -14.44 14.22
N LYS A 214 4.56 -15.33 14.88
CA LYS A 214 5.61 -14.96 15.84
C LYS A 214 6.81 -14.33 15.13
N GLU A 215 7.22 -14.87 14.00
CA GLU A 215 8.32 -14.35 13.18
C GLU A 215 7.96 -13.00 12.58
N ILE A 216 6.76 -12.88 12.00
CA ILE A 216 6.22 -11.60 11.51
C ILE A 216 6.20 -10.55 12.61
N LYS A 217 5.76 -10.91 13.82
CA LYS A 217 5.74 -9.97 14.95
C LYS A 217 7.14 -9.54 15.37
N LYS A 218 8.11 -10.46 15.37
CA LYS A 218 9.53 -10.15 15.66
C LYS A 218 10.11 -9.24 14.59
N ALA A 219 9.89 -9.53 13.32
CA ALA A 219 10.29 -8.70 12.19
C ALA A 219 9.71 -7.29 12.30
N PHE A 220 8.42 -7.18 12.62
CA PHE A 220 7.76 -5.88 12.82
C PHE A 220 8.40 -5.06 13.95
N GLU A 221 8.78 -5.69 15.07
CA GLU A 221 9.48 -5.01 16.16
C GLU A 221 10.87 -4.52 15.76
N VAL A 222 11.62 -5.34 15.01
CA VAL A 222 12.97 -4.99 14.54
C VAL A 222 12.88 -3.85 13.53
N ALA A 223 12.05 -4.00 12.50
CA ALA A 223 11.79 -2.98 11.49
C ALA A 223 11.34 -1.65 12.13
N GLY A 224 10.48 -1.71 13.15
CA GLY A 224 9.94 -0.53 13.80
C GLY A 224 10.96 0.34 14.54
N LYS A 225 12.18 -0.17 14.81
CA LYS A 225 13.26 0.62 15.44
C LYS A 225 13.86 1.67 14.50
N GLY A 226 13.67 1.52 13.19
CA GLY A 226 14.20 2.43 12.19
C GLY A 226 15.29 1.83 11.34
N ILE A 227 15.30 2.27 10.09
CA ILE A 227 16.43 2.30 9.17
C ILE A 227 16.65 3.77 8.85
#